data_AF-Q1QKC0-F1
#
_entry.id   AF-Q1QKC0-F1
#
_cell.length_a   1.000
_cell.length_b   1.000
_cell.length_c   1.000
_cell.angle_alpha   90.00
_cell.angle_beta   90.00
_cell.angle_gamma   90.00
#
_symmetry.space_group_name_H-M   'P 1'
#
loop_
_entity.id
_entity.type
_entity.pdbx_description
1 polymer ?
#
loop_
_entity_poly.entity_id
_entity_poly.type
_entity_poly.pdbx_seq_one_letter_code
_entity_poly.pdbx_strand_id
1 'polypeptide(L)'
;MIDWTDDRIAALSDSDLKNLLANAERKSVDELVVRCQAELDKRNALKPRKAAKPRTELKEFERDMSVRLADVGKQMAEKYDLSEETAKAKSAGVKGFRAHKLVGSDGQAKLGGLQRAGFVAVDRYISYRRGNDIVSLGVFLPKDQDISEHLFFVIAPQAMLERGEPVDAIRDNHGQKQSADSGLAFKDLESAADAFDKALAGIAA
;
A
#
# COMPACT_ATOMS: atom_id res chain seq x y z
N MET A 1 23.66 -26.68 -32.11
CA MET A 1 22.66 -25.60 -31.94
C MET A 1 21.29 -26.27 -31.93
N ILE A 2 20.47 -26.06 -30.90
CA ILE A 2 19.11 -26.64 -30.88
C ILE A 2 18.27 -25.82 -31.85
N ASP A 3 17.65 -26.51 -32.82
CA ASP A 3 16.67 -25.89 -33.70
C ASP A 3 15.31 -25.77 -32.98
N TRP A 4 14.82 -24.53 -32.87
CA TRP A 4 13.58 -24.17 -32.19
C TRP A 4 12.48 -23.93 -33.20
N THR A 5 11.74 -25.00 -33.49
CA THR A 5 10.54 -24.95 -34.34
C THR A 5 9.32 -24.48 -33.55
N ASP A 6 8.31 -23.98 -34.25
CA ASP A 6 7.06 -23.50 -33.64
C ASP A 6 6.36 -24.60 -32.84
N ASP A 7 6.38 -25.85 -33.31
CA ASP A 7 5.82 -27.00 -32.60
C ASP A 7 6.53 -27.27 -31.26
N ARG A 8 7.86 -27.10 -31.22
CA ARG A 8 8.64 -27.28 -29.99
C ARG A 8 8.34 -26.17 -28.99
N ILE A 9 8.18 -24.93 -29.47
CA ILE A 9 7.81 -23.77 -28.65
C ILE A 9 6.39 -23.96 -28.09
N ALA A 10 5.45 -24.40 -28.93
CA ALA A 10 4.07 -24.66 -28.54
C ALA A 10 3.93 -25.81 -27.50
N ALA A 11 4.83 -26.80 -27.54
CA ALA A 11 4.85 -27.90 -26.59
C ALA A 11 5.42 -27.53 -25.20
N LEU A 12 6.04 -26.35 -25.04
CA LEU A 12 6.61 -25.92 -23.76
C LEU A 12 5.54 -25.58 -22.73
N SER A 13 5.85 -25.81 -21.45
CA SER A 13 5.08 -25.23 -20.34
C SER A 13 5.18 -23.71 -20.34
N ASP A 14 4.25 -23.01 -19.70
CA ASP A 14 4.29 -21.54 -19.57
C ASP A 14 5.56 -21.05 -18.87
N SER A 15 6.08 -21.80 -17.90
CA SER A 15 7.35 -21.47 -17.23
C SER A 15 8.55 -21.65 -18.15
N ASP A 16 8.59 -22.74 -18.93
CA ASP A 16 9.71 -23.02 -19.82
C ASP A 16 9.73 -22.07 -21.02
N LEU A 17 8.57 -21.69 -21.53
CA LEU A 17 8.42 -20.69 -22.60
C LEU A 17 8.92 -19.31 -22.16
N LYS A 18 8.60 -18.88 -20.93
CA LYS A 18 9.11 -17.61 -20.36
C LYS A 18 10.62 -17.65 -20.11
N ASN A 19 11.12 -18.79 -19.63
CA ASN A 19 12.56 -18.98 -19.46
C ASN A 19 13.30 -18.96 -20.79
N LEU A 20 12.72 -19.55 -21.84
CA LEU A 20 13.27 -19.52 -23.20
C LEU A 20 13.29 -18.09 -23.76
N LEU A 21 12.20 -17.34 -23.61
CA LEU A 21 12.10 -15.93 -24.00
C LEU A 21 13.20 -15.09 -23.31
N ALA A 22 13.31 -15.17 -21.98
CA ALA A 22 14.31 -14.42 -21.21
C ALA A 22 15.76 -14.81 -21.57
N ASN A 23 15.98 -16.05 -22.04
CA ASN A 23 17.29 -16.48 -22.55
C ASN A 23 17.55 -15.95 -23.97
N ALA A 24 16.53 -15.93 -24.83
CA ALA A 24 16.61 -15.41 -26.20
C ALA A 24 16.86 -13.89 -26.20
N GLU A 25 16.18 -13.14 -25.33
CA GLU A 25 16.40 -11.70 -25.14
C GLU A 25 17.84 -11.40 -24.68
N ARG A 26 18.34 -12.14 -23.68
CA ARG A 26 19.73 -11.98 -23.19
C ARG A 26 20.79 -12.30 -24.24
N LYS A 27 20.45 -13.13 -25.23
CA LYS A 27 21.35 -13.54 -26.31
C LYS A 27 21.05 -12.83 -27.64
N SER A 28 20.12 -11.87 -27.64
CA SER A 28 19.68 -11.12 -28.83
C SER A 28 19.33 -12.03 -30.02
N VAL A 29 18.59 -13.10 -29.75
CA VAL A 29 18.09 -14.02 -30.79
C VAL A 29 16.68 -13.58 -31.20
N ASP A 30 16.60 -12.49 -31.96
CA ASP A 30 15.35 -11.74 -32.21
C ASP A 30 14.22 -12.60 -32.81
N GLU A 31 14.55 -13.50 -33.73
CA GLU A 31 13.56 -14.41 -34.33
C GLU A 31 12.92 -15.35 -33.28
N LEU A 32 13.71 -15.84 -32.33
CA LEU A 32 13.22 -16.69 -31.26
C LEU A 32 12.40 -15.91 -30.22
N VAL A 33 12.77 -14.65 -29.97
CA VAL A 33 12.00 -13.72 -29.13
C VAL A 33 10.60 -13.52 -29.72
N VAL A 34 10.52 -13.21 -31.02
CA VAL A 34 9.24 -13.01 -31.72
C VAL A 34 8.36 -14.26 -31.65
N ARG A 35 8.91 -15.45 -31.91
CA ARG A 35 8.15 -16.71 -31.86
C ARG A 35 7.66 -17.06 -30.45
N CYS A 36 8.51 -16.87 -29.43
CA CYS A 36 8.10 -17.09 -28.04
C CYS A 36 7.01 -16.11 -27.59
N GLN A 37 7.12 -14.84 -27.98
CA GLN A 37 6.15 -13.81 -27.67
C GLN A 37 4.80 -14.10 -28.36
N ALA A 38 4.82 -14.49 -29.63
CA ALA A 38 3.62 -14.85 -30.38
C ALA A 38 2.87 -16.03 -29.76
N GLU A 39 3.57 -17.07 -29.29
CA GLU A 39 2.94 -18.20 -28.60
C GLU A 39 2.38 -17.79 -27.22
N LEU A 40 3.07 -16.93 -26.45
CA LEU A 40 2.52 -16.37 -25.21
C LEU A 40 1.25 -15.55 -25.45
N ASP A 41 1.24 -14.72 -26.49
CA ASP A 41 0.09 -13.89 -26.85
C ASP A 41 -1.09 -14.72 -27.34
N LYS A 42 -0.84 -15.75 -28.14
CA LYS A 42 -1.85 -16.75 -28.54
C LYS A 42 -2.46 -17.44 -27.32
N ARG A 43 -1.65 -17.92 -26.37
CA ARG A 43 -2.14 -18.50 -25.11
C ARG A 43 -2.95 -17.50 -24.30
N ASN A 44 -2.50 -16.25 -24.23
CA ASN A 44 -3.21 -15.19 -23.50
C ASN A 44 -4.55 -14.82 -24.16
N ALA A 45 -4.64 -14.83 -25.49
CA ALA A 45 -5.88 -14.60 -26.22
C ALA A 45 -6.90 -15.74 -26.02
N LEU A 46 -6.42 -16.97 -25.84
CA LEU A 46 -7.25 -18.14 -25.55
C LEU A 46 -7.70 -18.22 -24.07
N LYS A 47 -7.08 -17.44 -23.17
CA LYS A 47 -7.55 -17.40 -21.78
C LYS A 47 -8.95 -16.80 -21.75
N PRO A 48 -9.95 -17.49 -21.17
CA PRO A 48 -11.28 -16.93 -21.04
C PRO A 48 -11.18 -15.63 -20.25
N ARG A 49 -11.51 -14.50 -20.89
CA ARG A 49 -11.67 -13.22 -20.20
C ARG A 49 -12.81 -13.39 -19.22
N LYS A 50 -12.49 -13.63 -17.95
CA LYS A 50 -13.49 -13.57 -16.88
C LYS A 50 -14.09 -12.17 -16.94
N ALA A 51 -15.40 -12.08 -17.17
CA ALA A 51 -16.12 -10.85 -16.96
C ALA A 51 -15.73 -10.34 -15.56
N ALA A 52 -15.34 -9.07 -15.45
CA ALA A 52 -15.02 -8.50 -14.16
C ALA A 52 -16.24 -8.70 -13.27
N LYS A 53 -16.08 -9.47 -12.19
CA LYS A 53 -17.15 -9.61 -11.20
C LYS A 53 -17.47 -8.21 -10.69
N PRO A 54 -18.75 -7.85 -10.51
CA PRO A 54 -19.09 -6.61 -9.82
C PRO A 54 -18.38 -6.59 -8.47
N ARG A 55 -17.83 -5.43 -8.09
CA ARG A 55 -17.17 -5.28 -6.80
C ARG A 55 -18.21 -5.52 -5.70
N THR A 56 -17.80 -6.17 -4.63
CA THR A 56 -18.62 -6.22 -3.41
C THR A 56 -18.67 -4.83 -2.79
N GLU A 57 -19.73 -4.52 -2.06
CA GLU A 57 -19.88 -3.27 -1.32
C GLU A 57 -18.63 -2.95 -0.46
N LEU A 58 -18.08 -3.96 0.21
CA LEU A 58 -16.83 -3.85 0.97
C LEU A 58 -15.64 -3.36 0.12
N LYS A 59 -15.53 -3.82 -1.13
CA LYS A 59 -14.44 -3.43 -2.03
C LYS A 59 -14.63 -2.03 -2.60
N GLU A 60 -15.86 -1.57 -2.75
CA GLU A 60 -16.15 -0.19 -3.09
C GLU A 60 -15.83 0.72 -1.90
N PHE A 61 -16.29 0.37 -0.71
CA PHE A 61 -15.96 1.07 0.53
C PHE A 61 -14.44 1.19 0.76
N GLU A 62 -13.68 0.09 0.67
CA GLU A 62 -12.21 0.09 0.81
C GLU A 62 -11.55 1.06 -0.17
N ARG A 63 -11.97 1.02 -1.44
CA ARG A 63 -11.44 1.91 -2.49
C ARG A 63 -11.77 3.36 -2.18
N ASP A 64 -13.01 3.65 -1.83
CA ASP A 64 -13.48 5.01 -1.63
C ASP A 64 -12.80 5.63 -0.40
N MET A 65 -12.62 4.88 0.69
CA MET A 65 -11.81 5.34 1.84
C MET A 65 -10.35 5.54 1.47
N SER A 66 -9.79 4.66 0.63
CA SER A 66 -8.41 4.79 0.16
C SER A 66 -8.18 6.09 -0.64
N VAL A 67 -9.17 6.50 -1.45
CA VAL A 67 -9.14 7.78 -2.18
C VAL A 67 -9.24 8.95 -1.20
N ARG A 68 -10.24 8.92 -0.29
CA ARG A 68 -10.45 10.01 0.67
C ARG A 68 -9.23 10.25 1.58
N LEU A 69 -8.61 9.17 2.07
CA LEU A 69 -7.37 9.26 2.85
C LEU A 69 -6.22 9.85 2.03
N ALA A 70 -6.09 9.47 0.76
CA ALA A 70 -5.06 10.04 -0.11
C ALA A 70 -5.29 11.53 -0.35
N ASP A 71 -6.53 11.98 -0.47
CA ASP A 71 -6.87 13.40 -0.64
C ASP A 71 -6.53 14.21 0.62
N VAL A 72 -6.78 13.69 1.82
CA VAL A 72 -6.26 14.29 3.07
C VAL A 72 -4.74 14.38 3.03
N GLY A 73 -4.06 13.32 2.59
CA GLY A 73 -2.60 13.33 2.43
C GLY A 73 -2.11 14.43 1.49
N LYS A 74 -2.77 14.64 0.35
CA LYS A 74 -2.43 15.72 -0.60
C LYS A 74 -2.60 17.10 0.04
N GLN A 75 -3.73 17.33 0.71
CA GLN A 75 -3.98 18.59 1.42
C GLN A 75 -2.89 18.88 2.47
N MET A 76 -2.47 17.86 3.23
CA MET A 76 -1.39 18.01 4.20
C MET A 76 -0.03 18.27 3.56
N ALA A 77 0.24 17.69 2.39
CA ALA A 77 1.48 17.94 1.64
C ALA A 77 1.50 19.33 0.96
N GLU A 78 0.35 19.96 0.77
CA GLU A 78 0.26 21.38 0.37
C GLU A 78 0.52 22.32 1.55
N LYS A 79 0.11 21.91 2.77
CA LYS A 79 0.27 22.68 4.00
C LYS A 79 1.67 22.59 4.61
N TYR A 80 2.30 21.43 4.53
CA TYR A 80 3.60 21.13 5.13
C TYR A 80 4.59 20.61 4.10
N ASP A 81 5.88 20.88 4.29
CA ASP A 81 6.92 20.21 3.51
C ASP A 81 7.13 18.76 3.98
N LEU A 82 6.31 17.87 3.44
CA LEU A 82 6.35 16.43 3.70
C LEU A 82 7.21 15.68 2.66
N SER A 83 8.12 16.38 1.97
CA SER A 83 8.99 15.78 0.96
C SER A 83 9.94 14.75 1.54
N GLU A 84 10.39 13.82 0.70
CA GLU A 84 11.38 12.82 1.06
C GLU A 84 12.74 13.48 1.37
N GLU A 85 13.07 14.56 0.65
CA GLU A 85 14.25 15.39 0.83
C GLU A 85 14.26 15.99 2.24
N THR A 86 13.20 16.67 2.65
CA THR A 86 13.09 17.29 3.97
C THR A 86 13.06 16.25 5.07
N ALA A 87 12.33 15.14 4.88
CA ALA A 87 12.34 14.03 5.84
C ALA A 87 13.76 13.48 6.06
N LYS A 88 14.54 13.26 4.99
CA LYS A 88 15.94 12.80 5.09
C LYS A 88 16.84 13.82 5.77
N ALA A 89 16.76 15.08 5.36
CA ALA A 89 17.60 16.15 5.90
C ALA A 89 17.37 16.32 7.41
N LYS A 90 16.11 16.35 7.84
CA LYS A 90 15.71 16.47 9.26
C LYS A 90 15.92 15.18 10.07
N SER A 91 16.30 14.08 9.43
CA SER A 91 16.58 12.78 10.06
C SER A 91 18.05 12.37 9.96
N ALA A 92 18.94 13.30 9.59
CA ALA A 92 20.36 13.04 9.48
C ALA A 92 20.92 12.49 10.80
N GLY A 93 21.68 11.40 10.73
CA GLY A 93 22.24 10.71 11.90
C GLY A 93 21.34 9.63 12.52
N VAL A 94 20.07 9.51 12.11
CA VAL A 94 19.21 8.40 12.56
C VAL A 94 19.55 7.12 11.80
N LYS A 95 20.13 6.15 12.51
CA LYS A 95 20.57 4.88 11.92
C LYS A 95 19.39 4.14 11.29
N GLY A 96 19.53 3.80 10.01
CA GLY A 96 18.53 3.02 9.27
C GLY A 96 17.25 3.79 8.91
N PHE A 97 17.27 5.13 9.02
CA PHE A 97 16.14 5.94 8.58
C PHE A 97 15.85 5.75 7.09
N ARG A 98 14.57 5.61 6.77
CA ARG A 98 14.03 5.65 5.41
C ARG A 98 12.76 6.49 5.45
N ALA A 99 12.70 7.51 4.61
CA ALA A 99 11.50 8.31 4.47
C ALA A 99 10.35 7.41 3.98
N HIS A 100 9.15 7.65 4.50
CA HIS A 100 7.96 7.01 4.00
C HIS A 100 7.34 7.92 2.95
N LYS A 101 6.92 7.35 1.81
CA LYS A 101 5.98 8.04 0.93
C LYS A 101 4.70 8.28 1.72
N LEU A 102 4.09 9.46 1.63
CA LEU A 102 2.87 9.77 2.39
C LEU A 102 1.73 8.81 2.02
N VAL A 103 1.58 8.56 0.72
CA VAL A 103 0.64 7.65 0.08
C VAL A 103 1.37 6.44 -0.54
N GLY A 104 0.62 5.48 -1.06
CA GLY A 104 1.11 4.37 -1.88
C GLY A 104 1.67 4.83 -3.23
N SER A 105 2.35 3.93 -3.93
CA SER A 105 2.96 4.23 -5.24
C SER A 105 1.93 4.53 -6.35
N ASP A 106 0.70 4.09 -6.16
CA ASP A 106 -0.46 4.36 -7.01
C ASP A 106 -1.18 5.68 -6.67
N GLY A 107 -0.63 6.46 -5.74
CA GLY A 107 -1.22 7.71 -5.27
C GLY A 107 -2.41 7.52 -4.33
N GLN A 108 -2.70 6.30 -3.89
CA GLN A 108 -3.80 5.95 -2.99
C GLN A 108 -3.29 5.70 -1.57
N ALA A 109 -4.17 5.55 -0.57
CA ALA A 109 -3.73 5.10 0.75
C ALA A 109 -2.93 3.79 0.67
N LYS A 110 -2.04 3.54 1.61
CA LYS A 110 -1.24 2.31 1.68
C LYS A 110 -2.11 1.14 2.15
N LEU A 111 -1.73 -0.07 1.74
CA LEU A 111 -2.28 -1.31 2.28
C LEU A 111 -1.57 -1.67 3.59
N GLY A 112 -2.32 -1.68 4.68
CA GLY A 112 -1.89 -2.02 6.03
C GLY A 112 -1.51 -3.48 6.22
N GLY A 113 -0.69 -3.72 7.23
CA GLY A 113 -0.14 -5.05 7.53
C GLY A 113 -1.20 -6.05 7.98
N LEU A 114 -2.25 -5.59 8.67
CA LEU A 114 -3.30 -6.45 9.19
C LEU A 114 -4.20 -6.95 8.06
N GLN A 115 -4.57 -6.07 7.13
CA GLN A 115 -5.36 -6.46 5.96
C GLN A 115 -4.52 -7.33 5.00
N ARG A 116 -3.22 -7.02 4.83
CA ARG A 116 -2.31 -7.85 4.01
C ARG A 116 -2.16 -9.27 4.56
N ALA A 117 -2.08 -9.40 5.89
CA ALA A 117 -2.06 -10.69 6.58
C ALA A 117 -3.44 -11.36 6.64
N GLY A 118 -4.50 -10.67 6.22
CA GLY A 118 -5.86 -11.19 6.22
C GLY A 118 -6.44 -11.31 7.63
N PHE A 119 -6.02 -10.49 8.60
CA PHE A 119 -6.64 -10.45 9.92
C PHE A 119 -7.92 -9.61 9.94
N VAL A 120 -7.97 -8.56 9.11
CA VAL A 120 -9.06 -7.58 9.11
C VAL A 120 -9.58 -7.35 7.69
N ALA A 121 -10.80 -6.82 7.58
CA ALA A 121 -11.43 -6.56 6.29
C ALA A 121 -10.82 -5.33 5.59
N VAL A 122 -10.57 -4.25 6.35
CA VAL A 122 -9.95 -3.01 5.86
C VAL A 122 -8.88 -2.53 6.83
N ASP A 123 -7.69 -2.22 6.31
CA ASP A 123 -6.59 -1.54 6.99
C ASP A 123 -5.88 -0.69 5.93
N ARG A 124 -6.32 0.56 5.80
CA ARG A 124 -5.78 1.51 4.80
C ARG A 124 -5.29 2.75 5.52
N TYR A 125 -4.12 3.26 5.14
CA TYR A 125 -3.51 4.36 5.88
C TYR A 125 -2.58 5.23 5.02
N ILE A 126 -2.41 6.48 5.44
CA ILE A 126 -1.33 7.36 5.02
C ILE A 126 -0.39 7.56 6.21
N SER A 127 0.88 7.90 5.96
CA SER A 127 1.83 8.09 7.05
C SER A 127 3.02 8.94 6.64
N TYR A 128 3.49 9.78 7.55
CA TYR A 128 4.73 10.53 7.43
C TYR A 128 5.70 10.14 8.54
N ARG A 129 6.99 10.02 8.22
CA ARG A 129 8.03 9.61 9.16
C ARG A 129 9.17 10.62 9.15
N ARG A 130 9.61 11.04 10.35
CA ARG A 130 10.78 11.91 10.55
C ARG A 130 11.55 11.43 11.77
N GLY A 131 12.83 11.17 11.60
CA GLY A 131 13.70 10.61 12.62
C GLY A 131 13.18 9.26 13.12
N ASN A 132 12.97 9.17 14.44
CA ASN A 132 12.39 7.98 15.06
C ASN A 132 10.86 8.00 15.11
N ASP A 133 10.25 9.12 14.75
CA ASP A 133 8.82 9.35 14.89
C ASP A 133 8.07 9.11 13.59
N ILE A 134 6.81 8.73 13.73
CA ILE A 134 5.89 8.50 12.63
C ILE A 134 4.49 8.89 13.03
N VAL A 135 3.80 9.59 12.15
CA VAL A 135 2.38 9.93 12.29
C VAL A 135 1.64 9.24 11.17
N SER A 136 0.51 8.62 11.47
CA SER A 136 -0.35 7.95 10.49
C SER A 136 -1.81 8.23 10.74
N LEU A 137 -2.57 8.34 9.64
CA LEU A 137 -4.02 8.41 9.60
C LEU A 137 -4.52 7.23 8.78
N GLY A 138 -5.50 6.49 9.28
CA GLY A 138 -6.05 5.36 8.55
C GLY A 138 -7.49 5.04 8.90
N VAL A 139 -8.01 4.02 8.20
CA VAL A 139 -9.32 3.41 8.44
C VAL A 139 -9.11 1.92 8.74
N PHE A 140 -9.91 1.43 9.67
CA PHE A 140 -9.87 0.06 10.16
C PHE A 140 -11.28 -0.53 10.21
N LEU A 141 -11.44 -1.75 9.71
CA LEU A 141 -12.67 -2.53 9.84
C LEU A 141 -12.31 -3.99 10.14
N PRO A 142 -12.67 -4.52 11.32
CA PRO A 142 -12.53 -5.94 11.63
C PRO A 142 -13.23 -6.83 10.61
N LYS A 143 -12.83 -8.11 10.56
CA LYS A 143 -13.60 -9.09 9.79
C LYS A 143 -15.00 -9.25 10.36
N ASP A 144 -15.91 -9.62 9.47
CA ASP A 144 -17.28 -10.03 9.81
C ASP A 144 -18.10 -8.95 10.53
N GLN A 145 -17.65 -7.69 10.47
CA GLN A 145 -18.40 -6.53 10.92
C GLN A 145 -19.04 -5.79 9.75
N ASP A 146 -20.13 -5.08 10.06
CA ASP A 146 -20.79 -4.20 9.11
C ASP A 146 -19.87 -3.02 8.75
N ILE A 147 -19.99 -2.52 7.51
CA ILE A 147 -19.16 -1.39 7.04
C ILE A 147 -19.32 -0.17 7.95
N SER A 148 -20.50 0.07 8.53
CA SER A 148 -20.74 1.19 9.45
C SER A 148 -19.93 1.13 10.75
N GLU A 149 -19.39 -0.04 11.11
CA GLU A 149 -18.55 -0.21 12.31
C GLU A 149 -17.09 0.19 12.10
N HIS A 150 -16.72 0.63 10.90
CA HIS A 150 -15.36 1.13 10.65
C HIS A 150 -14.99 2.28 11.59
N LEU A 151 -13.71 2.34 11.92
CA LEU A 151 -13.12 3.43 12.68
C LEU A 151 -12.00 4.06 11.89
N PHE A 152 -11.86 5.37 12.02
CA PHE A 152 -10.64 6.06 11.65
C PHE A 152 -9.70 6.10 12.84
N PHE A 153 -8.41 6.08 12.57
CA PHE A 153 -7.40 6.17 13.61
C PHE A 153 -6.31 7.16 13.25
N VAL A 154 -5.77 7.82 14.27
CA VAL A 154 -4.49 8.51 14.21
C VAL A 154 -3.52 7.80 15.14
N ILE A 155 -2.39 7.34 14.63
CA ILE A 155 -1.31 6.72 15.42
C ILE A 155 -0.08 7.60 15.31
N ALA A 156 0.45 8.03 16.45
CA ALA A 156 1.58 8.96 16.58
C ALA A 156 2.27 8.77 17.94
N PRO A 157 3.47 9.34 18.17
CA PRO A 157 4.07 9.37 19.50
C PRO A 157 3.14 10.05 20.52
N GLN A 158 3.07 9.53 21.74
CA GLN A 158 2.22 10.09 22.81
C GLN A 158 2.38 11.63 22.97
N ALA A 159 3.60 12.14 22.84
CA ALA A 159 3.88 13.57 22.97
C ALA A 159 3.17 14.45 21.93
N MET A 160 2.68 13.87 20.84
CA MET A 160 1.93 14.57 19.77
C MET A 160 0.42 14.43 19.94
N LEU A 161 -0.06 13.68 20.93
CA LEU A 161 -1.48 13.37 21.14
C LEU A 161 -1.90 13.77 22.57
N GLU A 162 -2.79 14.77 22.69
CA GLU A 162 -3.23 15.28 24.00
C GLU A 162 -3.92 14.23 24.89
N ARG A 163 -4.53 13.19 24.28
CA ARG A 163 -5.26 12.11 24.97
C ARG A 163 -5.07 10.77 24.27
N GLY A 164 -3.90 10.55 23.68
CA GLY A 164 -3.61 9.29 23.02
C GLY A 164 -3.62 8.12 24.01
N GLU A 165 -4.15 6.99 23.57
CA GLU A 165 -4.16 5.72 24.29
C GLU A 165 -3.19 4.73 23.62
N PRO A 166 -2.73 3.67 24.31
CA PRO A 166 -1.95 2.62 23.66
C PRO A 166 -2.66 2.11 22.39
N VAL A 167 -1.91 1.86 21.31
CA VAL A 167 -2.51 1.50 20.01
C VAL A 167 -3.38 0.23 20.09
N ASP A 168 -3.06 -0.70 20.97
CA ASP A 168 -3.87 -1.92 21.21
C ASP A 168 -5.22 -1.64 21.89
N ALA A 169 -5.40 -0.47 22.52
CA ALA A 169 -6.67 -0.07 23.10
C ALA A 169 -7.67 0.43 22.04
N ILE A 170 -7.18 0.97 20.92
CA ILE A 170 -8.03 1.54 19.86
C ILE A 170 -8.35 0.55 18.73
N ARG A 171 -7.56 -0.53 18.57
CA ARG A 171 -7.79 -1.63 17.63
C ARG A 171 -6.97 -2.87 17.98
N ASP A 172 -7.48 -4.06 17.63
CA ASP A 172 -6.70 -5.31 17.74
C ASP A 172 -5.62 -5.37 16.65
N ASN A 173 -4.35 -5.30 17.09
CA ASN A 173 -3.19 -5.38 16.20
C ASN A 173 -2.66 -6.80 15.99
N HIS A 174 -3.30 -7.83 16.55
CA HIS A 174 -2.91 -9.23 16.40
C HIS A 174 -1.41 -9.47 16.71
N GLY A 175 -0.88 -8.78 17.72
CA GLY A 175 0.53 -8.85 18.12
C GLY A 175 1.52 -8.23 17.12
N GLN A 176 1.06 -7.56 16.06
CA GLN A 176 1.93 -6.82 15.15
C GLN A 176 2.48 -5.57 15.83
N LYS A 177 3.80 -5.38 15.71
CA LYS A 177 4.47 -4.19 16.24
C LYS A 177 3.93 -2.94 15.57
N GLN A 178 3.51 -1.98 16.38
CA GLN A 178 3.05 -0.68 15.92
C GLN A 178 4.22 0.29 15.72
N SER A 179 4.00 1.24 14.80
CA SER A 179 5.03 2.17 14.38
C SER A 179 5.22 3.34 15.36
N ALA A 180 4.22 3.60 16.20
CA ALA A 180 4.27 4.50 17.33
C ALA A 180 3.58 3.85 18.55
N ASP A 181 3.67 4.48 19.72
CA ASP A 181 3.20 3.95 21.00
C ASP A 181 1.76 4.34 21.35
N SER A 182 1.19 5.34 20.66
CA SER A 182 -0.10 5.91 21.02
C SER A 182 -1.01 6.14 19.81
N GLY A 183 -2.31 6.20 20.05
CA GLY A 183 -3.30 6.53 19.04
C GLY A 183 -4.63 7.04 19.57
N LEU A 184 -5.44 7.52 18.62
CA LEU A 184 -6.81 8.01 18.81
C LEU A 184 -7.72 7.30 17.80
N ALA A 185 -8.95 7.00 18.19
CA ALA A 185 -9.98 6.46 17.29
C ALA A 185 -11.13 7.47 17.09
N PHE A 186 -11.71 7.47 15.90
CA PHE A 186 -12.76 8.39 15.47
C PHE A 186 -13.82 7.67 14.66
N LYS A 187 -15.06 8.16 14.72
CA LYS A 187 -16.18 7.66 13.91
C LYS A 187 -16.28 8.33 12.54
N ASP A 188 -15.59 9.45 12.35
CA ASP A 188 -15.60 10.21 11.11
C ASP A 188 -14.18 10.61 10.68
N LEU A 189 -14.00 10.77 9.38
CA LEU A 189 -12.71 11.12 8.78
C LEU A 189 -12.30 12.56 9.07
N GLU A 190 -13.25 13.48 9.24
CA GLU A 190 -12.98 14.90 9.45
C GLU A 190 -12.25 15.12 10.77
N SER A 191 -12.80 14.60 11.87
CA SER A 191 -12.19 14.64 13.20
C SER A 191 -10.82 13.94 13.22
N ALA A 192 -10.69 12.83 12.50
CA ALA A 192 -9.42 12.12 12.39
C ALA A 192 -8.37 12.91 11.59
N ALA A 193 -8.79 13.59 10.52
CA ALA A 193 -7.92 14.45 9.72
C ALA A 193 -7.44 15.67 10.52
N ASP A 194 -8.31 16.28 11.33
CA ASP A 194 -7.94 17.38 12.22
C ASP A 194 -6.90 16.95 13.27
N ALA A 195 -7.07 15.76 13.85
CA ALA A 195 -6.09 15.21 14.78
C ALA A 195 -4.77 14.86 14.09
N PHE A 196 -4.82 14.34 12.86
CA PHE A 196 -3.66 14.05 12.05
C PHE A 196 -2.89 15.34 11.68
N ASP A 197 -3.60 16.41 11.31
CA ASP A 197 -3.04 17.72 11.03
C ASP A 197 -2.27 18.29 12.24
N LYS A 198 -2.88 18.23 13.43
CA LYS A 198 -2.22 18.65 14.69
C LYS A 198 -0.95 17.84 14.97
N ALA A 199 -1.00 16.52 14.81
CA ALA A 199 0.17 15.66 14.99
C ALA A 199 1.24 15.93 13.92
N LEU A 200 0.82 16.21 12.68
CA LEU A 200 1.73 16.62 11.61
C LEU A 200 2.43 17.95 11.91
N ALA A 201 1.72 18.93 12.47
CA ALA A 201 2.35 20.18 12.89
C ALA A 201 3.51 19.94 13.87
N GLY A 202 3.36 18.98 14.79
CA GLY A 202 4.39 18.60 15.75
C GLY A 202 5.62 17.92 15.11
N ILE A 203 5.40 17.03 14.14
CA ILE A 203 6.50 16.34 13.44
C ILE A 203 7.06 17.12 12.24
N ALA A 204 6.39 18.16 11.75
CA ALA A 204 6.84 18.95 10.60
C ALA A 204 7.63 20.20 11.01
N ALA A 205 7.43 20.72 12.23
CA ALA A 205 8.21 21.83 12.81
C ALA A 205 9.72 21.49 12.89
#